data_AF-B7PY30-F1
#
_entry.id   AF-B7PY30-F1
#
_cell.length_a   1.000
_cell.length_b   1.000
_cell.length_c   1.000
_cell.angle_alpha   90.00
_cell.angle_beta   90.00
_cell.angle_gamma   90.00
#
_symmetry.space_group_name_H-M   'P 1'
#
loop_
_entity.id
_entity.type
_entity.pdbx_description
1 polymer ?
#
loop_
_entity_poly.entity_id
_entity_poly.type
_entity_poly.pdbx_seq_one_letter_code
_entity_poly.pdbx_strand_id
1 'polypeptide(L)' 'MCAPYRHNNLRYLPEDMFSEMPALTLLDLSANLLKTLSERSLSPVIRNLRLLDMSI' A
#
# COMPACT_ATOMS: atom_id res chain seq x y z
N MET A 1 26.79 -10.28 9.55
CA MET A 1 25.42 -10.28 10.12
C MET A 1 24.54 -9.47 9.18
N CYS A 2 23.71 -10.14 8.37
CA CYS A 2 22.72 -9.46 7.54
C CYS A 2 21.64 -8.88 8.47
N ALA A 3 21.47 -7.56 8.50
CA ALA A 3 20.33 -6.95 9.15
C ALA A 3 19.06 -7.37 8.38
N PRO A 4 18.00 -7.88 9.03
CA PRO A 4 16.77 -8.19 8.34
C PRO A 4 16.21 -6.89 7.76
N TYR A 5 15.95 -6.93 6.47
CA TYR A 5 15.41 -5.85 5.66
C TYR A 5 14.23 -5.20 6.38
N ARG A 6 14.33 -3.88 6.61
CA ARG A 6 13.36 -3.12 7.38
C ARG A 6 12.00 -3.17 6.71
N HIS A 7 11.07 -3.82 7.40
CA HIS A 7 9.64 -3.60 7.32
C HIS A 7 9.33 -2.11 7.34
N ASN A 8 8.53 -1.66 6.38
CA ASN A 8 8.05 -0.29 6.37
C ASN A 8 7.02 -0.17 7.49
N ASN A 9 7.28 0.65 8.50
CA ASN A 9 6.37 0.81 9.64
C ASN A 9 5.19 1.73 9.28
N LEU A 10 4.67 1.64 8.04
CA LEU A 10 3.57 2.46 7.58
C LEU A 10 2.35 2.13 8.43
N ARG A 11 1.85 3.13 9.15
CA ARG A 11 0.64 3.04 9.98
C ARG A 11 -0.58 3.66 9.30
N TYR A 12 -0.33 4.55 8.34
CA TYR A 12 -1.33 5.24 7.55
C TYR A 12 -0.78 5.48 6.14
N LEU A 13 -1.67 5.54 5.15
CA LEU A 13 -1.35 5.98 3.80
C LEU A 13 -2.03 7.33 3.54
N PRO A 14 -1.31 8.33 3.00
CA PRO A 14 -1.92 9.57 2.52
C PRO A 14 -3.02 9.29 1.50
N GLU A 15 -4.02 10.17 1.42
CA GLU A 15 -5.18 10.00 0.54
C GLU A 15 -4.81 10.12 -0.95
N ASP A 16 -3.73 10.83 -1.24
CA ASP A 16 -3.24 11.21 -2.57
C ASP A 16 -2.01 10.42 -3.01
N MET A 17 -1.53 9.46 -2.22
CA MET A 17 -0.23 8.82 -2.46
C MET A 17 -0.13 8.10 -3.81
N PHE A 18 -1.27 7.65 -4.35
CA PHE A 18 -1.34 6.97 -5.64
C PHE A 18 -1.99 7.81 -6.75
N SER A 19 -2.20 9.11 -6.56
CA SER A 19 -2.90 9.97 -7.53
C SER A 19 -2.23 9.98 -8.91
N GLU A 20 -0.89 9.96 -8.92
CA GLU A 20 -0.06 10.00 -10.13
C GLU A 20 0.28 8.59 -10.66
N MET A 21 -0.39 7.54 -10.17
CA MET A 21 -0.14 6.16 -10.55
C MET A 21 -1.35 5.50 -11.23
N PRO A 22 -1.92 6.08 -12.31
CA PRO A 22 -3.17 5.60 -12.89
C PRO A 22 -3.07 4.18 -13.48
N ALA A 23 -1.86 3.71 -13.79
CA ALA A 23 -1.62 2.37 -14.33
C ALA A 23 -1.29 1.32 -13.25
N LEU A 24 -1.38 1.66 -11.95
CA LEU A 24 -1.07 0.73 -10.87
C LEU A 24 -2.07 -0.44 -10.88
N THR A 25 -1.55 -1.66 -11.00
CA THR A 25 -2.34 -2.90 -11.06
C THR A 25 -2.01 -3.87 -9.93
N LEU A 26 -0.81 -3.74 -9.34
CA LEU A 26 -0.36 -4.54 -8.20
C LEU A 26 0.16 -3.58 -7.14
N LEU A 27 -0.37 -3.71 -5.93
CA LEU A 27 0.06 -2.96 -4.77
C LEU A 27 0.40 -3.94 -3.64
N ASP A 28 1.67 -3.96 -3.27
CA ASP A 28 2.18 -4.76 -2.16
C ASP A 28 2.40 -3.83 -0.96
N LEU A 29 1.57 -4.01 0.07
CA LEU A 29 1.67 -3.38 1.37
C LEU A 29 1.91 -4.41 2.47
N SER A 30 2.40 -5.61 2.11
CA SER A 30 2.73 -6.66 3.06
C SER A 30 3.82 -6.22 4.03
N ALA A 31 3.83 -6.84 5.21
CA ALA A 31 4.79 -6.56 6.27
C ALA A 31 4.86 -5.07 6.67
N ASN A 32 3.72 -4.37 6.61
CA ASN A 32 3.53 -3.04 7.18
C ASN A 32 2.72 -3.10 8.49
N LEU A 33 2.65 -1.98 9.21
CA LEU A 33 1.85 -1.84 10.43
C LEU A 33 0.48 -1.19 10.13
N LEU A 34 -0.01 -1.32 8.90
CA LEU A 34 -1.27 -0.76 8.44
C LEU A 34 -2.41 -1.55 9.09
N LYS A 35 -3.03 -0.96 10.11
CA LYS A 35 -4.23 -1.55 10.75
C LYS A 35 -5.50 -1.27 9.98
N THR A 36 -5.51 -0.16 9.25
CA THR A 36 -6.67 0.33 8.51
C THR A 36 -6.20 0.99 7.23
N LEU A 37 -6.94 0.72 6.16
CA LEU A 37 -6.77 1.35 4.86
C LEU A 37 -8.03 2.14 4.56
N SER A 38 -7.92 3.43 4.30
CA SER A 38 -9.09 4.24 3.95
C SER A 38 -9.45 4.02 2.48
N GLU A 39 -10.75 3.97 2.16
CA GLU A 39 -11.21 3.90 0.77
C GLU A 39 -10.68 5.05 -0.06
N ARG A 40 -10.51 6.23 0.56
CA ARG A 40 -10.01 7.41 -0.12
C ARG A 40 -8.55 7.27 -0.56
N SER A 41 -7.71 6.65 0.28
CA SER A 41 -6.30 6.35 -0.07
C SER A 41 -6.19 5.43 -1.28
N LEU A 42 -7.12 4.50 -1.50
CA LEU A 42 -7.12 3.64 -2.68
C LEU A 42 -7.91 4.20 -3.87
N SER A 43 -8.75 5.21 -3.65
CA SER A 43 -9.63 5.76 -4.69
C SER A 43 -8.94 6.08 -6.03
N PRO A 44 -7.66 6.51 -6.09
CA PRO A 44 -7.02 6.77 -7.38
C PRO A 44 -6.69 5.51 -8.18
N VAL A 45 -6.48 4.37 -7.52
CA VAL A 45 -5.96 3.14 -8.13
C VAL A 45 -6.91 1.95 -8.04
N ILE A 46 -7.95 2.03 -7.22
CA ILE A 46 -8.90 0.93 -6.94
C ILE A 46 -9.55 0.35 -8.21
N ARG A 47 -9.73 1.18 -9.26
CA ARG A 47 -10.34 0.75 -10.52
C ARG A 47 -9.45 -0.14 -11.38
N ASN A 48 -8.14 0.00 -11.25
CA ASN A 48 -7.15 -0.72 -12.05
C ASN A 48 -6.41 -1.78 -11.24
N LEU A 49 -6.53 -1.74 -9.91
CA LEU A 49 -5.93 -2.70 -9.00
C LEU A 49 -6.50 -4.11 -9.24
N ARG A 50 -5.58 -5.06 -9.47
CA ARG A 50 -5.88 -6.49 -9.66
C ARG A 50 -5.43 -7.32 -8.47
N LEU A 51 -4.34 -6.89 -7.82
CA LEU A 51 -3.77 -7.55 -6.67
C LEU A 51 -3.41 -6.51 -5.61
N LEU A 52 -3.89 -6.76 -4.40
CA LEU A 52 -3.56 -6.01 -3.19
C LEU A 52 -3.08 -7.01 -2.15
N ASP A 53 -1.82 -6.89 -1.74
CA ASP A 53 -1.27 -7.66 -0.63
C ASP A 53 -1.21 -6.77 0.63
N MET A 54 -1.83 -7.24 1.71
CA MET A 54 -1.78 -6.60 3.04
C MET A 54 -1.47 -7.63 4.12
N SER A 55 -0.80 -8.73 3.75
CA SER A 55 -0.37 -9.76 4.69
C SER A 55 0.60 -9.18 5.74
N ILE A 56 0.54 -9.73 6.95
CA ILE A 56 1.39 -9.33 8.06
C ILE A 56 2.77 -9.97 7.99
#